data_AF-A0A087RE29-F1
#
_entry.id   AF-A0A087RE29-F1
#
_cell.length_a   1.000
_cell.length_b   1.000
_cell.length_c   1.000
_cell.angle_alpha   90.00
_cell.angle_beta   90.00
_cell.angle_gamma   90.00
#
_symmetry.space_group_name_H-M   'P 1'
#
loop_
_entity.id
_entity.type
_entity.pdbx_description
1 polymer ?
#
loop_
_entity_poly.entity_id
_entity_poly.type
_entity_poly.pdbx_seq_one_letter_code
_entity_poly.pdbx_strand_id
1 'polypeptide(L)' 'RFRQCLLALNDTISNIIGVTFFNLLEVPCFVLEEGKECVQWHWWGGCERYGVVPLARMVQQSQYHYSLPAE' A
#
# COMPACT_ATOMS: atom_id res chain seq x y z
N ARG A 1 9.85 -4.53 -2.65
CA ARG A 1 10.40 -5.57 -1.74
C ARG A 1 9.55 -6.83 -1.74
N PHE A 2 8.33 -6.84 -1.19
CA PHE A 2 7.50 -8.05 -1.15
C PHE A 2 7.23 -8.65 -2.54
N ARG A 3 6.76 -7.83 -3.50
CA ARG A 3 6.61 -8.21 -4.91
C ARG A 3 7.86 -8.88 -5.50
N GLN A 4 9.04 -8.29 -5.28
CA GLN A 4 10.30 -8.80 -5.81
C GLN A 4 10.70 -10.12 -5.14
N CYS A 5 10.40 -10.30 -3.85
CA CYS A 5 10.60 -11.56 -3.16
C CYS A 5 9.78 -12.69 -3.80
N LEU A 6 8.50 -12.43 -4.06
CA LEU A 6 7.62 -13.41 -4.71
C LEU A 6 8.11 -13.76 -6.14
N LEU A 7 8.48 -12.75 -6.93
CA LEU A 7 9.01 -12.95 -8.28
C LEU A 7 10.36 -13.68 -8.29
N ALA A 8 11.19 -13.51 -7.25
CA ALA A 8 12.48 -14.18 -7.14
C ALA A 8 12.35 -15.65 -6.74
N LEU A 9 11.36 -16.01 -5.92
CA LEU A 9 11.06 -17.40 -5.57
C LEU A 9 10.52 -18.18 -6.78
N ASN A 10 9.62 -17.55 -7.54
CA ASN A 10 9.08 -18.06 -8.80
C ASN A 10 8.55 -19.52 -8.71
N ASP A 11 7.83 -19.81 -7.64
CA ASP A 11 7.16 -21.10 -7.42
C ASP A 11 5.63 -20.95 -7.46
N THR A 12 4.91 -22.07 -7.45
CA THR A 12 3.44 -22.05 -7.53
C THR A 12 2.81 -21.25 -6.39
N ILE A 13 3.32 -21.37 -5.16
CA ILE A 13 2.73 -20.73 -3.98
C ILE A 13 2.97 -19.23 -3.99
N SER A 14 4.20 -18.79 -4.24
CA SER A 14 4.56 -17.37 -4.37
C SER A 14 3.80 -16.67 -5.49
N ASN A 15 3.56 -17.37 -6.61
CA ASN A 15 2.76 -16.85 -7.72
C ASN A 15 1.28 -16.71 -7.35
N ILE A 16 0.69 -17.71 -6.68
CA ILE A 16 -0.69 -17.61 -6.17
C ILE A 16 -0.81 -16.43 -5.19
N ILE A 17 0.11 -16.32 -4.22
CA ILE A 17 0.13 -15.22 -3.26
C ILE A 17 0.22 -13.86 -3.98
N GLY A 18 1.08 -13.77 -5.00
CA GLY A 18 1.25 -12.56 -5.80
C GLY A 18 -0.06 -12.16 -6.51
N VAL A 19 -0.66 -13.09 -7.25
CA VAL A 19 -1.94 -12.82 -7.94
C VAL A 19 -3.03 -12.43 -6.97
N THR A 20 -3.20 -13.18 -5.87
CA THR A 20 -4.24 -12.90 -4.89
C THR A 20 -4.07 -11.52 -4.28
N PHE A 21 -2.86 -11.17 -3.83
CA PHE A 21 -2.61 -9.91 -3.15
C PHE A 21 -2.72 -8.69 -4.09
N PHE A 22 -2.13 -8.78 -5.28
CA PHE A 22 -1.95 -7.63 -6.17
C PHE A 22 -3.05 -7.48 -7.24
N ASN A 23 -3.69 -8.57 -7.68
CA ASN A 23 -4.65 -8.55 -8.79
C ASN A 23 -6.09 -8.83 -8.34
N LEU A 24 -6.30 -9.76 -7.39
CA LEU A 24 -7.65 -10.12 -6.94
C LEU A 24 -8.13 -9.20 -5.83
N LEU A 25 -7.34 -9.08 -4.76
CA LEU A 25 -7.67 -8.24 -3.61
C LEU A 25 -7.31 -6.77 -3.85
N GLU A 26 -6.46 -6.50 -4.84
CA GLU A 26 -5.95 -5.17 -5.19
C GLU A 26 -5.54 -4.35 -3.95
N VAL A 27 -4.83 -4.99 -3.00
CA VAL A 27 -4.53 -4.38 -1.71
C VAL A 27 -3.82 -3.04 -1.95
N PRO A 28 -4.43 -1.91 -1.53
CA PRO A 28 -3.97 -0.60 -1.95
C PRO A 28 -2.66 -0.26 -1.26
N CYS A 29 -1.81 0.46 -1.97
CA CYS A 29 -0.62 1.06 -1.40
C CYS A 29 -0.93 2.47 -0.92
N PHE A 30 -0.08 3.02 -0.05
CA PHE A 30 -0.15 4.43 0.29
C PHE A 30 1.24 5.03 0.23
N VAL A 31 1.27 6.32 -0.10
CA VAL A 31 2.44 7.17 0.06
C VAL A 31 2.15 8.18 1.15
N LEU A 32 3.18 8.54 1.90
CA LEU A 32 3.08 9.62 2.87
C LEU A 32 3.39 10.93 2.15
N GLU A 33 2.44 11.85 2.19
CA GLU A 33 2.57 13.19 1.63
C GLU A 33 2.35 14.21 2.74
N GLU A 34 3.10 15.31 2.71
CA GLU A 34 2.93 16.37 3.70
C GLU A 34 1.58 17.07 3.50
N GLY A 35 0.77 17.09 4.56
CA GLY A 35 -0.53 17.73 4.57
C GLY A 35 -0.77 18.48 5.86
N LYS A 36 -1.57 19.55 5.78
CA LYS A 36 -1.95 20.35 6.95
C LYS A 36 -3.16 19.72 7.60
N GLU A 37 -2.99 19.18 8.80
CA GLU A 37 -4.05 18.52 9.55
C GLU A 37 -4.11 19.06 10.99
N CYS A 38 -5.22 18.80 11.69
CA CYS A 38 -5.32 19.16 13.09
C CYS A 38 -4.41 18.29 13.95
N VAL A 39 -3.41 18.90 14.59
CA VAL A 39 -2.44 18.20 15.45
C VAL A 39 -2.72 18.40 16.94
N GLN A 40 -3.65 19.30 17.27
CA GLN A 40 -4.08 19.56 18.62
C GLN A 40 -5.55 19.96 18.62
N TRP A 41 -6.35 19.23 19.38
CA TRP A 41 -7.79 19.42 19.48
C TRP A 41 -8.16 20.12 20.78
N HIS A 42 -9.15 21.00 20.73
CA HIS A 42 -9.82 21.45 21.94
C HIS A 42 -10.66 20.29 22.53
N TRP A 43 -10.79 20.25 23.85
CA TRP A 43 -11.54 19.21 24.55
C TRP A 43 -13.04 19.21 24.25
N TRP A 44 -13.62 20.37 23.91
CA TRP A 44 -15.03 20.55 23.54
C TRP A 44 -15.27 20.38 22.03
N GLY A 45 -14.24 19.97 21.27
CA GLY A 45 -14.27 19.87 19.83
C GLY A 45 -13.67 21.09 19.12
N GLY A 46 -13.35 20.93 17.84
CA GLY A 46 -12.66 21.94 17.04
C GLY A 46 -11.13 21.88 17.17
N CYS A 47 -10.44 22.36 16.16
CA CYS A 47 -8.98 22.30 16.10
C CYS A 47 -8.35 23.54 16.75
N GLU A 48 -7.51 23.31 17.76
CA GLU A 48 -6.72 24.36 18.41
C GLU A 48 -5.52 24.75 17.56
N ARG A 49 -4.83 23.75 16.98
CA ARG A 49 -3.62 23.97 16.20
C ARG A 49 -3.51 23.01 15.03
N TYR A 50 -3.27 23.59 13.86
CA TYR A 50 -2.91 22.84 12.65
C TYR A 50 -1.40 22.70 12.54
N GLY A 51 -0.96 21.57 11.98
CA GLY A 51 0.45 21.28 11.72
C GLY A 51 0.61 20.53 10.40
N VAL A 52 1.80 20.62 9.81
CA VAL A 52 2.17 19.79 8.67
C VAL A 52 2.56 18.41 9.21
N VAL A 53 1.87 17.38 8.73
CA VAL A 53 2.09 15.99 9.12
C VAL A 53 2.09 15.09 7.89
N PRO A 54 2.75 13.92 7.94
CA PRO A 54 2.67 12.95 6.86
C PRO A 54 1.27 12.31 6.84
N LEU A 55 0.50 12.58 5.79
CA LEU A 55 -0.80 11.98 5.52
C LEU A 55 -0.67 10.83 4.53
N ALA A 56 -1.37 9.73 4.79
CA ALA A 56 -1.41 8.60 3.87
C ALA A 56 -2.35 8.90 2.70
N ARG A 57 -1.79 9.04 1.49
CA ARG A 57 -2.55 9.08 0.25
C ARG A 57 -2.53 7.71 -0.41
N MET A 58 -3.72 7.16 -0.65
CA MET A 58 -3.87 5.88 -1.33
C MET A 58 -3.44 5.99 -2.80
N VAL A 59 -2.74 4.96 -3.28
CA VAL A 59 -2.31 4.80 -4.67
C VAL A 59 -2.77 3.45 -5.19
N GLN A 60 -3.18 3.42 -6.46
CA GLN A 60 -3.56 2.19 -7.13
C GLN A 60 -2.35 1.26 -7.23
N GLN A 61 -2.59 -0.01 -6.91
CA GLN A 61 -1.59 -1.06 -7.02
C GLN A 61 -1.31 -1.41 -8.49
N SER A 62 -0.06 -1.69 -8.84
CA SER A 62 0.27 -2.21 -10.18
C SER A 62 -0.03 -3.71 -10.27
N GLN A 63 -0.39 -4.20 -11.45
CA GLN A 63 -0.65 -5.62 -11.65
C GLN A 63 0.60 -6.47 -11.39
N TYR A 64 0.40 -7.67 -10.84
CA TYR A 64 1.41 -8.69 -10.65
C TYR A 64 1.44 -9.63 -11.85
N HIS A 65 2.56 -9.55 -12.59
CA HIS A 65 2.84 -10.40 -13.74
C HIS A 65 3.96 -11.36 -13.36
N TYR A 66 3.74 -12.65 -13.56
CA TYR A 66 4.73 -13.70 -13.39
C TYR A 66 4.74 -14.59 -14.63
N SER A 67 5.88 -15.19 -14.93
CA SER A 67 6.00 -16.21 -15.97
C SER A 67 5.56 -17.55 -15.40
N LEU A 68 4.60 -18.22 -16.05
CA LEU A 68 4.32 -19.62 -15.75
C LEU A 68 5.60 -20.43 -16.05
N PRO A 69 6.07 -21.28 -15.11
CA PRO A 69 7.12 -22.24 -15.43
C PRO A 69 6.66 -23.09 -16.61
N ALA A 70 7.54 -23.28 -17.61
CA ALA A 70 7.29 -24.28 -18.63
C ALA A 70 7.23 -25.65 -17.95
N GLU A 71 6.15 -26.38 -18.19
CA GLU A 71 5.95 -27.77 -17.74
C GLU A 71 7.04 -28.71 -18.27
#